data_AF-A0A2N6GNT5-F1
#
_entry.id   AF-A0A2N6GNT5-F1
#
_cell.length_a   1.000
_cell.length_b   1.000
_cell.length_c   1.000
_cell.angle_alpha   90.00
_cell.angle_beta   90.00
_cell.angle_gamma   90.00
#
_symmetry.space_group_name_H-M   'P 1'
#
loop_
_entity.id
_entity.type
_entity.pdbx_description
1 polymer ?
#
loop_
_entity_poly.entity_id
_entity_poly.type
_entity_poly.pdbx_seq_one_letter_code
_entity_poly.pdbx_strand_id
1 'polypeptide(L)' 'MTEHYVKNARSIVNGFKSMLSDEVVEAVGDENFAQLTMLVESGMANLLLQNMEKVADQVEALAHAIRDDAENFDDN' A
#
# COMPACT_ATOMS: atom_id res chain seq x y z
N MET A 1 4.19 -10.92 0.17
CA MET A 1 3.30 -9.74 0.38
C MET A 1 3.02 -8.99 -0.92
N THR A 2 4.02 -8.75 -1.77
CA THR A 2 3.90 -8.08 -3.07
C THR A 2 2.84 -8.70 -4.02
N GLU A 3 2.71 -10.02 -4.08
CA GLU A 3 1.75 -10.69 -4.99
C GLU A 3 0.27 -10.37 -4.73
N HIS A 4 -0.11 -10.11 -3.48
CA HIS A 4 -1.51 -9.82 -3.14
C HIS A 4 -1.94 -8.44 -3.66
N TYR A 5 -1.03 -7.46 -3.63
CA TYR A 5 -1.27 -6.11 -4.13
C TYR A 5 -1.27 -6.04 -5.66
N VAL A 6 -0.43 -6.84 -6.33
CA VAL A 6 -0.46 -7.04 -7.79
C VAL A 6 -1.82 -7.56 -8.25
N LYS A 7 -2.39 -8.52 -7.53
CA LYS A 7 -3.75 -9.01 -7.81
C LYS A 7 -4.81 -7.92 -7.65
N ASN A 8 -4.67 -7.07 -6.64
CA ASN A 8 -5.64 -6.03 -6.34
C ASN A 8 -5.61 -4.89 -7.38
N ALA A 9 -4.41 -4.44 -7.77
CA ALA A 9 -4.26 -3.40 -8.79
C ALA A 9 -4.78 -3.83 -10.17
N ARG A 10 -4.52 -5.07 -10.59
CA ARG A 10 -5.12 -5.64 -11.82
C ARG A 10 -6.64 -5.68 -11.76
N SER A 11 -7.22 -6.02 -10.61
CA SER A 11 -8.68 -6.03 -10.44
C SER A 11 -9.28 -4.64 -10.59
N ILE A 12 -8.62 -3.61 -10.06
CA ILE A 12 -9.06 -2.20 -10.19
C ILE A 12 -9.02 -1.78 -11.65
N VAL A 13 -7.89 -2.01 -12.35
CA VAL A 13 -7.75 -1.64 -13.76
C VAL A 13 -8.72 -2.42 -14.64
N ASN A 14 -8.96 -3.70 -14.36
CA ASN A 14 -9.95 -4.49 -15.09
C ASN A 14 -11.39 -4.00 -14.85
N GLY A 15 -11.72 -3.61 -13.61
CA GLY A 15 -13.00 -2.99 -13.30
C GLY A 15 -13.18 -1.68 -14.05
N PHE A 16 -12.14 -0.83 -14.11
CA PHE A 16 -12.15 0.39 -14.91
C PHE A 16 -12.32 0.09 -16.40
N LYS A 17 -11.55 -0.87 -16.94
CA LYS A 17 -11.66 -1.33 -18.34
C LYS A 17 -13.07 -1.79 -18.68
N SER A 18 -13.76 -2.50 -17.76
CA SER A 18 -15.14 -2.96 -17.97
C SER A 18 -16.21 -1.87 -17.99
N MET A 19 -15.88 -0.65 -17.57
CA MET A 19 -16.80 0.50 -17.61
C MET A 19 -16.71 1.28 -18.94
N LEU A 20 -15.73 0.97 -19.77
CA LEU A 20 -15.46 1.66 -21.03
C LEU A 20 -16.12 0.91 -22.20
N SER A 21 -16.44 1.63 -23.27
CA SER A 21 -16.83 0.99 -24.52
C SER A 21 -15.63 0.33 -25.21
N ASP A 22 -15.89 -0.66 -26.06
CA ASP A 22 -14.84 -1.37 -26.80
C ASP A 22 -13.98 -0.42 -27.66
N GLU A 23 -14.60 0.59 -28.27
CA GLU A 23 -13.91 1.63 -29.05
C GLU A 23 -12.92 2.43 -28.18
N VAL A 24 -13.29 2.74 -26.94
CA VAL A 24 -12.40 3.44 -26.00
C VAL A 24 -11.31 2.52 -25.49
N VAL A 25 -11.63 1.25 -25.23
CA VAL A 25 -10.64 0.25 -24.83
C VAL A 25 -9.58 0.06 -25.91
N GLU A 26 -10.00 -0.03 -27.17
CA GLU A 26 -9.10 -0.18 -28.32
C GLU A 26 -8.26 1.08 -28.55
N ALA A 27 -8.86 2.27 -28.44
CA ALA A 27 -8.15 3.55 -28.55
C ALA A 27 -7.11 3.76 -27.45
N VAL A 28 -7.39 3.32 -26.21
CA VAL A 28 -6.42 3.38 -25.10
C VAL A 28 -5.32 2.35 -25.31
N GLY A 29 -5.64 1.13 -25.71
CA GLY A 29 -4.67 0.08 -25.97
C GLY A 29 -4.10 -0.57 -24.70
N ASP A 30 -3.71 -1.83 -24.84
CA ASP A 30 -3.30 -2.67 -23.70
C ASP A 30 -2.02 -2.18 -23.01
N GLU A 31 -1.10 -1.52 -23.73
CA GLU A 31 0.12 -0.97 -23.14
C GLU A 31 -0.18 0.14 -22.13
N ASN A 32 -1.13 1.02 -22.44
CA ASN A 32 -1.53 2.09 -21.52
C ASN A 32 -2.28 1.54 -20.29
N PHE A 33 -3.08 0.49 -20.45
CA PHE A 33 -3.67 -0.21 -19.30
C PHE A 33 -2.63 -0.93 -18.44
N ALA A 34 -1.58 -1.48 -19.05
CA ALA A 34 -0.46 -2.07 -18.33
C ALA A 34 0.31 -1.01 -17.53
N GLN A 35 0.57 0.17 -18.11
CA GLN A 35 1.18 1.30 -17.41
C GLN A 35 0.29 1.81 -16.27
N LEU A 36 -1.03 1.93 -16.49
CA LEU A 36 -1.99 2.27 -15.44
C LEU A 36 -1.95 1.25 -14.30
N THR A 37 -1.84 -0.04 -14.62
CA THR A 37 -1.70 -1.10 -13.61
C THR A 37 -0.47 -0.89 -12.75
N MET A 38 0.69 -0.62 -13.37
CA MET A 38 1.94 -0.34 -12.64
C MET A 38 1.84 0.90 -11.74
N LEU A 39 1.15 1.95 -12.20
CA LEU A 39 0.93 3.17 -11.41
C LEU A 39 0.06 2.89 -10.18
N VAL A 40 -1.04 2.13 -10.35
CA VAL A 40 -1.92 1.73 -9.24
C VAL A 40 -1.16 0.84 -8.25
N GLU A 41 -0.37 -0.12 -8.74
CA GLU A 41 0.49 -0.97 -7.90
C GLU A 41 1.45 -0.13 -7.05
N SER A 42 2.13 0.83 -7.69
CA SER A 42 3.10 1.71 -7.03
C SER A 42 2.45 2.58 -5.95
N GLY A 43 1.28 3.16 -6.25
CA GLY A 43 0.50 3.95 -5.28
C GLY A 43 0.06 3.14 -4.07
N MET A 44 -0.44 1.91 -4.30
CA MET A 44 -0.82 1.00 -3.23
C MET A 44 0.37 0.57 -2.36
N ALA A 45 1.51 0.23 -2.98
CA ALA A 45 2.72 -0.15 -2.27
C ALA A 45 3.24 0.99 -1.38
N ASN A 46 3.22 2.23 -1.89
CA ASN A 46 3.65 3.40 -1.13
C ASN A 46 2.73 3.68 0.07
N LEU A 47 1.41 3.61 -0.11
CA LEU A 47 0.45 3.76 1.00
C LEU A 47 0.64 2.70 2.08
N LEU A 48 0.93 1.46 1.67
CA LEU A 48 1.21 0.38 2.62
C LEU A 48 2.50 0.67 3.40
N LEU A 49 3.57 1.07 2.71
CA LEU A 49 4.84 1.40 3.33
C LEU A 49 4.67 2.48 4.41
N GLN A 50 3.95 3.57 4.09
CA GLN A 50 3.65 4.63 5.04
C GLN A 50 2.85 4.14 6.26
N ASN A 51 1.94 3.18 6.08
CA ASN A 51 1.23 2.59 7.22
C ASN A 51 2.13 1.67 8.05
N MET A 52 3.05 0.95 7.42
CA MET A 52 4.03 0.13 8.14
C MET A 52 5.02 0.98 8.93
N GLU A 53 5.46 2.12 8.39
CA GLU A 53 6.29 3.10 9.11
C GLU A 53 5.59 3.58 10.40
N LYS A 54 4.31 3.97 10.31
CA LYS A 54 3.53 4.36 11.50
C LYS A 54 3.43 3.26 12.56
N VAL A 55 3.29 2.00 12.13
CA VAL A 55 3.26 0.87 13.06
C VAL A 55 4.63 0.66 13.70
N ALA A 56 5.71 0.81 12.93
CA ALA A 56 7.07 0.74 13.46
C ALA A 56 7.32 1.84 14.52
N ASP A 57 6.91 3.09 14.24
CA ASP A 57 7.01 4.20 15.18
C ASP A 57 6.25 3.92 16.49
N GLN A 58 5.06 3.30 16.40
CA GLN A 58 4.29 2.90 17.58
C GLN A 58 4.98 1.82 18.41
N VAL A 59 5.61 0.86 17.76
CA VAL A 59 6.39 -0.19 18.43
C VAL A 59 7.62 0.42 19.11
N GLU A 60 8.31 1.33 18.45
CA GLU A 60 9.44 2.06 19.02
C GLU A 60 9.02 2.86 20.26
N ALA A 61 7.94 3.64 20.17
CA ALA A 61 7.40 4.40 21.29
C ALA A 61 7.02 3.51 22.48
N LEU A 62 6.42 2.35 22.22
CA LEU A 62 6.09 1.38 23.27
C LEU A 62 7.34 0.79 23.92
N ALA A 63 8.36 0.45 23.13
CA ALA A 63 9.63 -0.07 23.65
C ALA A 63 10.33 0.97 24.54
N HIS A 64 10.29 2.24 24.16
CA HIS A 64 10.78 3.35 24.99
C HIS A 64 9.99 3.47 26.30
N ALA A 65 8.66 3.46 26.24
CA ALA A 65 7.82 3.54 27.44
C ALA A 65 8.11 2.39 28.43
N ILE A 66 8.26 1.16 27.94
CA ILE A 66 8.62 -0.01 28.79
C ILE A 66 9.98 0.20 29.46
N ARG A 67 10.95 0.76 28.74
CA ARG A 67 12.28 1.03 29.27
C ARG A 67 12.24 2.12 30.35
N ASP A 68 11.52 3.20 30.07
CA ASP A 68 11.37 4.31 31.02
C ASP A 68 10.68 3.83 32.30
N ASP A 69 9.62 3.01 32.19
CA ASP A 69 8.94 2.40 33.34
C ASP A 69 9.89 1.50 34.16
N ALA A 70 10.75 0.72 33.49
CA ALA A 70 11.72 -0.14 34.16
C ALA A 70 12.85 0.67 34.83
N GLU A 71 13.33 1.74 34.21
CA GLU A 71 14.37 2.62 34.76
C GLU A 71 13.88 3.39 35.99
N ASN A 72 12.59 3.75 36.05
CA ASN A 72 11.98 4.46 37.18
C ASN A 72 11.30 3.54 38.20
N PHE A 73 11.41 2.20 38.04
CA PHE A 73 10.73 1.24 38.92
C PHE A 73 11.32 1.20 40.35
N ASP A 74 12.62 1.45 40.49
CA ASP A 74 13.34 1.43 41.78
C ASP A 74 13.38 2.80 42.50
N ASP A 75 12.83 3.86 41.90
CA ASP A 75 12.84 5.24 42.45
C ASP A 75 11.65 5.55 43.42
N ASN A 76 10.89 4.52 43.84
CA ASN A 76 9.82 4.61 44.85
C ASN A 76 10.03 3.69 46.06
#